data_AF-A0A8T5Q4H7-F1
#
_entry.id   AF-A0A8T5Q4H7-F1
#
_cell.length_a   1.000
_cell.length_b   1.000
_cell.length_c   1.000
_cell.angle_alpha   90.00
_cell.angle_beta   90.00
_cell.angle_gamma   90.00
#
_symmetry.space_group_name_H-M   'P 1'
#
loop_
_entity.id
_entity.type
_entity.pdbx_description
1 polymer ?
#
loop_
_entity_poly.entity_id
_entity_poly.type
_entity_poly.pdbx_seq_one_letter_code
_entity_poly.pdbx_strand_id
1 'polypeptide(L)'
;MEEDGIITMHDDLKVIRLEKGKLEEKEGETKEMHRKLGIPEAKELIKNKLRQKGLSAEEAEAVSEGEGVHIALLNSGIDENHPGIEGKLAKEKGRNCVPWLCIGTKDEYTHLPDEHHDKNDISSKQVHGLSVGGIITNSRFGILRNAKLHVVKVCDDNRHGSQDTVLSGLGYIYSKRETLDLVNMSIGFRVYQPQTTARIFRSCERLAEEMMMVSAAGNEGYGPSIPSTSNCVISVGATCYSKTDPDYHTVCEFSNVWPTIDVTAPGKEILCLDTKKPGETDYRDAYGMMTGTSAATPIITSILGLAIAYIKKRNQLEGVQERVDCSDLEKRLKSTAHSDKIRPFGFDTTDEQIEDIFGRLYTFHLINTSLGAADFKRFAAGAGRVDAAEILKSVIEDYD
;
A
#
# COMPACT_ATOMS: atom_id res chain seq x y z
N MET A 1 -36.16 4.08 -5.04
CA MET A 1 -35.28 3.90 -3.86
C MET A 1 -34.33 2.78 -4.26
N GLU A 2 -33.29 3.12 -4.99
CA GLU A 2 -32.40 2.16 -5.66
C GLU A 2 -30.96 2.51 -5.26
N GLU A 3 -30.31 1.58 -4.56
CA GLU A 3 -28.85 1.38 -4.43
C GLU A 3 -27.94 2.53 -3.95
N ASP A 4 -28.43 3.46 -3.14
CA ASP A 4 -27.58 4.43 -2.44
C ASP A 4 -26.85 3.77 -1.25
N GLY A 5 -25.61 3.30 -1.44
CA GLY A 5 -24.65 3.18 -0.32
C GLY A 5 -23.70 1.99 -0.29
N ILE A 6 -23.82 1.02 -1.20
CA ILE A 6 -22.84 -0.08 -1.24
C ILE A 6 -21.60 0.41 -1.99
N ILE A 7 -20.52 0.62 -1.24
CA ILE A 7 -19.21 0.84 -1.81
C ILE A 7 -18.64 -0.54 -2.15
N THR A 8 -18.74 -0.90 -3.43
CA THR A 8 -17.94 -1.99 -3.98
C THR A 8 -16.53 -1.47 -4.17
N MET A 9 -15.61 -1.93 -3.31
CA MET A 9 -14.18 -1.71 -3.53
C MET A 9 -13.79 -2.38 -4.85
N HIS A 10 -13.20 -1.62 -5.77
CA HIS A 10 -12.76 -2.01 -7.12
C HIS A 10 -12.83 -3.52 -7.42
N ASP A 11 -13.82 -3.92 -8.22
CA ASP A 11 -14.16 -5.32 -8.55
C ASP A 11 -13.06 -6.12 -9.28
N ASP A 12 -11.96 -5.47 -9.69
CA ASP A 12 -10.99 -6.06 -10.63
C ASP A 12 -9.73 -6.68 -9.98
N LEU A 13 -9.68 -6.78 -8.65
CA LEU A 13 -8.56 -7.41 -7.96
C LEU A 13 -8.53 -8.93 -8.17
N LYS A 14 -7.61 -9.36 -9.03
CA LYS A 14 -7.30 -10.76 -9.28
C LYS A 14 -6.08 -11.15 -8.46
N VAL A 15 -6.31 -11.74 -7.28
CA VAL A 15 -5.29 -12.62 -6.68
C VAL A 15 -5.43 -13.96 -7.37
N ILE A 16 -4.44 -14.33 -8.17
CA ILE A 16 -4.42 -15.61 -8.88
C ILE A 16 -3.53 -16.54 -8.06
N ARG A 17 -4.12 -17.61 -7.52
CA ARG A 17 -3.37 -18.62 -6.77
C ARG A 17 -2.26 -19.20 -7.64
N LEU A 18 -1.09 -19.38 -7.03
CA LEU A 18 0.04 -20.00 -7.70
C LEU A 18 -0.18 -21.49 -7.92
N GLU A 19 0.26 -21.96 -9.09
CA GLU A 19 0.37 -23.38 -9.35
C GLU A 19 1.45 -24.00 -8.46
N LYS A 20 1.24 -25.27 -8.12
CA LYS A 20 2.18 -26.02 -7.28
C LYS A 20 3.57 -26.06 -7.93
N GLY A 21 4.60 -25.76 -7.14
CA GLY A 21 6.00 -25.76 -7.62
C GLY A 21 6.44 -24.48 -8.33
N LYS A 22 5.56 -23.47 -8.50
CA LYS A 22 5.91 -22.18 -9.09
C LYS A 22 6.46 -21.13 -8.11
N LEU A 23 6.39 -21.41 -6.81
CA LEU A 23 6.77 -20.44 -5.79
C LEU A 23 8.24 -20.02 -5.89
N GLU A 24 9.17 -20.96 -6.01
CA GLU A 24 10.62 -20.64 -6.07
C GLU A 24 10.98 -19.79 -7.30
N GLU A 25 10.34 -20.06 -8.44
CA GLU A 25 10.45 -19.25 -9.66
C GLU A 25 9.99 -17.82 -9.40
N LYS A 26 8.80 -17.66 -8.79
CA LYS A 26 8.23 -16.34 -8.49
C LYS A 26 8.98 -15.59 -7.38
N GLU A 27 9.62 -16.30 -6.45
CA GLU A 27 10.56 -15.69 -5.51
C GLU A 27 11.81 -15.14 -6.22
N GLY A 28 12.31 -15.85 -7.24
CA GLY A 28 13.38 -15.37 -8.10
C GLY A 28 13.01 -14.08 -8.84
N GLU A 29 11.83 -14.05 -9.45
CA GLU A 29 11.28 -12.85 -10.08
C GLU A 29 11.10 -11.69 -9.08
N THR A 30 10.62 -11.98 -7.88
CA THR A 30 10.44 -10.97 -6.82
C THR A 30 11.76 -10.40 -6.34
N LYS A 31 12.80 -11.23 -6.19
CA LYS A 31 14.16 -10.77 -5.86
C LYS A 31 14.72 -9.84 -6.94
N GLU A 32 14.49 -10.16 -8.20
CA GLU A 32 14.90 -9.31 -9.32
C GLU A 32 14.14 -7.98 -9.34
N MET A 33 12.83 -8.00 -9.08
CA MET A 33 12.03 -6.78 -8.89
C MET A 33 12.60 -5.93 -7.75
N HIS A 34 12.91 -6.53 -6.60
CA HIS A 34 13.51 -5.81 -5.47
C HIS A 34 14.86 -5.17 -5.82
N ARG A 35 15.70 -5.90 -6.58
CA ARG A 35 16.98 -5.37 -7.07
C ARG A 35 16.78 -4.14 -7.95
N LYS A 36 15.79 -4.16 -8.84
CA LYS A 36 15.45 -3.03 -9.73
C LYS A 36 14.83 -1.83 -9.03
N LEU A 37 14.33 -2.01 -7.82
CA LEU A 37 13.80 -0.97 -6.94
C LEU A 37 14.85 -0.48 -5.92
N GLY A 38 16.11 -0.91 -6.02
CA GLY A 38 17.16 -0.50 -5.10
C GLY A 38 17.02 -1.01 -3.66
N ILE A 39 16.11 -1.96 -3.39
CA ILE A 39 15.81 -2.42 -2.02
C ILE A 39 17.03 -3.08 -1.34
N PRO A 40 17.78 -4.00 -1.99
CA PRO A 40 18.98 -4.56 -1.37
C PRO A 40 20.06 -3.52 -1.08
N GLU A 41 20.25 -2.55 -1.97
CA GLU A 41 21.20 -1.45 -1.80
C GLU A 41 20.78 -0.55 -0.63
N ALA A 42 19.51 -0.16 -0.54
CA ALA A 42 18.95 0.59 0.57
C ALA A 42 19.19 -0.11 1.93
N LYS A 43 18.94 -1.42 2.00
CA LYS A 43 19.20 -2.21 3.21
C LYS A 43 20.68 -2.23 3.57
N GLU A 44 21.58 -2.37 2.60
CA GLU A 44 23.01 -2.37 2.87
C GLU A 44 23.52 -0.99 3.30
N LEU A 45 22.97 0.10 2.75
CA LEU A 45 23.25 1.46 3.20
C LEU A 45 22.89 1.65 4.68
N ILE A 46 21.67 1.25 5.09
CA ILE A 46 21.23 1.29 6.49
C ILE A 46 22.22 0.52 7.37
N LYS A 47 22.55 -0.72 6.99
CA LYS A 47 23.41 -1.57 7.80
C LYS A 47 24.81 -1.00 7.95
N ASN A 48 25.42 -0.56 6.86
CA ASN A 48 26.75 0.03 6.89
C ASN A 48 26.77 1.28 7.77
N LYS A 49 25.78 2.16 7.63
CA LYS A 49 25.72 3.40 8.39
C LYS A 49 25.53 3.17 9.89
N LEU A 50 24.65 2.23 10.26
CA LEU A 50 24.42 1.89 11.66
C LEU A 50 25.62 1.18 12.30
N ARG A 51 26.29 0.27 11.58
CA ARG A 51 27.53 -0.37 12.06
C ARG A 51 28.65 0.66 12.31
N GLN A 52 28.79 1.67 11.44
CA GLN A 52 29.73 2.78 11.66
C GLN A 52 29.45 3.56 12.94
N LYS A 53 28.20 3.56 13.41
CA LYS A 53 27.76 4.20 14.66
C LYS A 53 27.77 3.26 15.86
N GLY A 54 28.38 2.09 15.71
CA GLY A 54 28.67 1.16 16.81
C GLY A 54 27.62 0.07 17.04
N LEU A 55 26.61 -0.06 16.18
CA LEU A 55 25.68 -1.20 16.25
C LEU A 55 26.36 -2.49 15.84
N SER A 56 25.93 -3.59 16.47
CA SER A 56 26.28 -4.93 16.02
C SER A 56 25.72 -5.22 14.63
N ALA A 57 26.27 -6.22 13.95
CA ALA A 57 25.75 -6.68 12.66
C ALA A 57 24.28 -7.14 12.76
N GLU A 58 23.92 -7.78 13.88
CA GLU A 58 22.57 -8.31 14.14
C GLU A 58 21.54 -7.19 14.32
N GLU A 59 21.86 -6.18 15.14
CA GLU A 59 20.98 -5.01 15.34
C GLU A 59 20.81 -4.20 14.05
N ALA A 60 21.90 -3.99 13.30
CA ALA A 60 21.85 -3.28 12.04
C ALA A 60 21.00 -4.03 11.00
N GLU A 61 21.14 -5.36 10.93
CA GLU A 61 20.30 -6.21 10.07
C GLU A 61 18.84 -6.11 10.47
N ALA A 62 18.53 -6.19 11.77
CA ALA A 62 17.15 -6.11 12.27
C ALA A 62 16.46 -4.80 11.87
N VAL A 63 17.17 -3.66 11.97
CA VAL A 63 16.67 -2.34 11.56
C VAL A 63 16.49 -2.26 10.04
N SER A 64 17.43 -2.80 9.25
CA SER A 64 17.30 -2.86 7.78
C SER A 64 16.14 -3.74 7.31
N GLU A 65 15.63 -4.61 8.18
CA GLU A 65 14.43 -5.41 7.96
C GLU A 65 13.17 -4.75 8.54
N GLY A 66 13.24 -3.51 9.04
CA GLY A 66 12.08 -2.75 9.51
C GLY A 66 11.75 -2.93 11.00
N GLU A 67 12.70 -3.38 11.82
CA GLU A 67 12.48 -3.44 13.27
C GLU A 67 12.10 -2.05 13.83
N GLY A 68 11.07 -2.03 14.69
CA GLY A 68 10.54 -0.81 15.30
C GLY A 68 9.58 -0.01 14.41
N VAL A 69 9.31 -0.46 13.19
CA VAL A 69 8.30 0.14 12.30
C VAL A 69 6.93 -0.49 12.53
N HIS A 70 5.91 0.35 12.72
CA HIS A 70 4.54 -0.05 12.94
C HIS A 70 3.61 0.54 11.87
N ILE A 71 2.86 -0.33 11.20
CA ILE A 71 2.05 0.03 10.03
C ILE A 71 0.59 -0.31 10.33
N ALA A 72 -0.29 0.67 10.24
CA ALA A 72 -1.73 0.42 10.19
C ALA A 72 -2.12 -0.08 8.79
N LEU A 73 -2.70 -1.27 8.75
CA LEU A 73 -3.22 -1.87 7.52
C LEU A 73 -4.73 -1.71 7.49
N LEU A 74 -5.20 -0.64 6.84
CA LEU A 74 -6.61 -0.34 6.66
C LEU A 74 -7.14 -1.16 5.47
N ASN A 75 -7.83 -2.28 5.74
CA ASN A 75 -8.13 -3.28 4.71
C ASN A 75 -9.33 -4.19 5.04
N SER A 76 -9.45 -5.33 4.35
CA SER A 76 -10.47 -6.38 4.54
C SER A 76 -10.20 -7.34 5.73
N GLY A 77 -9.15 -7.10 6.52
CA GLY A 77 -8.71 -8.01 7.57
C GLY A 77 -7.52 -8.87 7.16
N ILE A 78 -7.15 -9.85 7.99
CA ILE A 78 -6.06 -10.79 7.72
C ILE A 78 -6.37 -12.15 8.36
N ASP A 79 -6.02 -13.23 7.66
CA ASP A 79 -5.97 -14.56 8.30
C ASP A 79 -4.77 -14.60 9.26
N GLU A 80 -5.02 -14.34 10.54
CA GLU A 80 -4.01 -14.30 11.59
C GLU A 80 -3.34 -15.66 11.85
N ASN A 81 -3.95 -16.76 11.39
CA ASN A 81 -3.40 -18.10 11.54
C ASN A 81 -2.47 -18.48 10.38
N HIS A 82 -2.34 -17.63 9.36
CA HIS A 82 -1.48 -17.89 8.22
C HIS A 82 0.02 -17.88 8.66
N PRO A 83 0.79 -18.98 8.49
CA PRO A 83 2.19 -19.06 8.94
C PRO A 83 3.09 -17.97 8.34
N GLY A 84 2.77 -17.53 7.12
CA GLY A 84 3.45 -16.42 6.45
C GLY A 84 3.33 -15.04 7.14
N ILE A 85 2.46 -14.90 8.14
CA ILE A 85 2.29 -13.68 8.95
C ILE A 85 2.61 -13.91 10.44
N GLU A 86 3.14 -15.09 10.78
CA GLU A 86 3.48 -15.44 12.15
C GLU A 86 4.46 -14.42 12.76
N GLY A 87 4.07 -13.89 13.92
CA GLY A 87 4.85 -12.87 14.64
C GLY A 87 4.91 -11.50 13.95
N LYS A 88 4.17 -11.26 12.86
CA LYS A 88 4.16 -9.96 12.16
C LYS A 88 3.04 -9.03 12.62
N LEU A 89 2.01 -9.56 13.28
CA LEU A 89 0.90 -8.75 13.80
C LEU A 89 1.27 -8.10 15.14
N ALA A 90 0.88 -6.84 15.31
CA ALA A 90 0.95 -6.16 16.59
C ALA A 90 -0.08 -6.78 17.55
N LYS A 91 0.37 -7.25 18.70
CA LYS A 91 -0.51 -7.85 19.72
C LYS A 91 -1.10 -6.75 20.59
N GLU A 92 -2.41 -6.52 20.51
CA GLU A 92 -3.11 -5.70 21.49
C GLU A 92 -4.07 -6.56 22.32
N LYS A 93 -3.83 -6.67 23.64
CA LYS A 93 -4.75 -7.32 24.60
C LYS A 93 -5.36 -8.67 24.11
N GLY A 94 -4.57 -9.48 23.39
CA GLY A 94 -5.01 -10.79 22.88
C GLY A 94 -5.91 -10.77 21.64
N ARG A 95 -5.98 -9.65 20.88
CA ARG A 95 -6.65 -9.55 19.58
C ARG A 95 -5.70 -8.94 18.54
N ASN A 96 -5.65 -9.50 17.33
CA ASN A 96 -4.76 -9.03 16.25
C ASN A 96 -5.47 -8.12 15.23
N CYS A 97 -6.81 -8.10 15.24
CA CYS A 97 -7.67 -7.24 14.43
C CYS A 97 -8.56 -6.41 15.36
N VAL A 98 -9.06 -5.27 14.89
CA VAL A 98 -10.23 -4.61 15.53
C VAL A 98 -11.49 -5.19 14.88
N PRO A 99 -12.11 -6.27 15.41
CA PRO A 99 -13.34 -6.83 14.84
C PRO A 99 -14.55 -5.90 14.99
N TRP A 100 -14.43 -4.82 15.77
CA TRP A 100 -15.57 -4.13 16.38
C TRP A 100 -15.84 -2.71 15.89
N LEU A 101 -15.19 -2.27 14.81
CA LEU A 101 -15.36 -0.91 14.32
C LEU A 101 -16.57 -0.76 13.37
N CYS A 102 -17.71 -1.27 13.83
CA CYS A 102 -19.03 -0.86 13.35
C CYS A 102 -19.50 0.26 14.28
N ILE A 103 -19.15 1.52 14.00
CA ILE A 103 -19.73 2.65 14.73
C ILE A 103 -21.09 2.97 14.08
N GLY A 104 -22.13 2.33 14.59
CA GLY A 104 -23.54 2.59 14.31
C GLY A 104 -24.34 2.23 15.55
N THR A 105 -25.10 3.19 16.06
CA THR A 105 -25.81 3.20 17.34
C THR A 105 -26.73 2.00 17.56
N LYS A 106 -26.84 1.57 18.83
CA LYS A 106 -27.95 0.81 19.44
C LYS A 106 -28.83 -0.04 18.48
N ASP A 107 -28.69 -1.35 18.63
CA ASP A 107 -29.74 -2.36 18.47
C ASP A 107 -30.30 -2.70 17.07
N GLU A 108 -29.92 -2.08 15.95
CA GLU A 108 -30.48 -2.52 14.63
C GLU A 108 -29.52 -2.68 13.44
N TYR A 109 -28.20 -2.51 13.59
CA TYR A 109 -27.23 -2.78 12.50
C TYR A 109 -25.94 -3.48 12.99
N THR A 110 -26.08 -4.47 13.88
CA THR A 110 -24.97 -5.37 14.29
C THR A 110 -24.58 -6.42 13.24
N HIS A 111 -24.99 -6.24 11.99
CA HIS A 111 -24.76 -7.18 10.92
C HIS A 111 -24.33 -6.41 9.67
N LEU A 112 -23.04 -6.39 9.37
CA LEU A 112 -22.69 -6.92 8.06
C LEU A 112 -23.12 -8.38 8.15
N PRO A 113 -24.11 -8.86 7.39
CA PRO A 113 -24.53 -10.24 7.47
C PRO A 113 -23.38 -11.13 7.01
N ASP A 114 -22.52 -11.55 7.94
CA ASP A 114 -21.78 -12.79 7.81
C ASP A 114 -22.81 -13.92 7.97
N GLU A 115 -23.65 -14.14 6.96
CA GLU A 115 -24.69 -15.18 6.96
C GLU A 115 -24.10 -16.61 7.01
N HIS A 116 -22.78 -16.75 7.10
CA HIS A 116 -22.07 -18.01 7.12
C HIS A 116 -20.98 -18.08 8.21
N HIS A 117 -21.29 -17.65 9.43
CA HIS A 117 -20.49 -18.06 10.59
C HIS A 117 -20.74 -19.53 10.94
N ASP A 118 -20.17 -20.44 10.14
CA ASP A 118 -19.60 -21.62 10.76
C ASP A 118 -18.29 -21.18 11.42
N LYS A 119 -18.14 -21.41 12.73
CA LYS A 119 -16.99 -20.95 13.53
C LYS A 119 -15.65 -21.58 13.07
N ASN A 120 -15.69 -22.39 12.02
CA ASN A 120 -14.60 -23.09 11.38
C ASN A 120 -14.20 -22.53 10.00
N ASP A 121 -14.89 -21.52 9.45
CA ASP A 121 -14.63 -20.98 8.09
C ASP A 121 -14.17 -19.51 8.11
N ILE A 122 -13.09 -19.23 8.84
CA ILE A 122 -12.39 -17.92 8.81
C ILE A 122 -11.37 -17.87 7.64
N SER A 123 -11.20 -18.97 6.89
CA SER A 123 -10.00 -19.20 6.08
C SER A 123 -10.12 -18.98 4.56
N SER A 124 -11.22 -18.46 4.03
CA SER A 124 -11.40 -18.40 2.56
C SER A 124 -11.50 -17.01 1.93
N LYS A 125 -11.65 -15.91 2.71
CA LYS A 125 -12.10 -14.63 2.12
C LYS A 125 -11.32 -13.36 2.50
N GLN A 126 -10.43 -13.39 3.49
CA GLN A 126 -9.57 -12.25 3.87
C GLN A 126 -8.27 -12.17 3.04
N VAL A 127 -8.32 -12.69 1.81
CA VAL A 127 -7.15 -12.83 0.93
C VAL A 127 -6.49 -11.48 0.66
N HIS A 128 -7.27 -10.41 0.43
CA HIS A 128 -6.68 -9.13 0.01
C HIS A 128 -5.78 -8.51 1.07
N GLY A 129 -6.24 -8.37 2.32
CA GLY A 129 -5.40 -7.80 3.38
C GLY A 129 -4.24 -8.71 3.75
N LEU A 130 -4.42 -10.03 3.66
CA LEU A 130 -3.33 -11.01 3.80
C LEU A 130 -2.26 -10.88 2.70
N SER A 131 -2.68 -10.73 1.44
CA SER A 131 -1.78 -10.50 0.30
C SER A 131 -0.96 -9.22 0.49
N VAL A 132 -1.63 -8.11 0.82
CA VAL A 132 -0.98 -6.82 1.07
C VAL A 132 -0.01 -6.90 2.26
N GLY A 133 -0.45 -7.47 3.39
CA GLY A 133 0.40 -7.66 4.57
C GLY A 133 1.60 -8.56 4.30
N GLY A 134 1.42 -9.57 3.44
CA GLY A 134 2.48 -10.46 2.97
C GLY A 134 3.56 -9.73 2.16
N ILE A 135 3.17 -8.87 1.21
CA ILE A 135 4.12 -8.04 0.42
C ILE A 135 4.99 -7.17 1.35
N ILE A 136 4.41 -6.69 2.45
CA ILE A 136 5.16 -5.91 3.44
C ILE A 136 6.08 -6.81 4.29
N THR A 137 5.54 -7.84 4.94
CA THR A 137 6.21 -8.47 6.11
C THR A 137 6.58 -9.95 5.98
N ASN A 138 6.21 -10.62 4.89
CA ASN A 138 6.46 -12.06 4.76
C ASN A 138 7.97 -12.36 4.80
N SER A 139 8.37 -13.42 5.51
CA SER A 139 9.78 -13.77 5.69
C SER A 139 10.51 -14.17 4.41
N ARG A 140 9.79 -14.61 3.37
CA ARG A 140 10.39 -15.11 2.13
C ARG A 140 10.61 -14.00 1.12
N PHE A 141 9.58 -13.18 0.90
CA PHE A 141 9.55 -12.17 -0.16
C PHE A 141 9.16 -10.76 0.32
N GLY A 142 8.78 -10.57 1.59
CA GLY A 142 8.45 -9.26 2.13
C GLY A 142 9.67 -8.34 2.22
N ILE A 143 9.41 -7.04 2.20
CA ILE A 143 10.44 -5.99 2.24
C ILE A 143 10.80 -5.60 3.68
N LEU A 144 9.82 -5.41 4.56
CA LEU A 144 9.97 -5.07 5.98
C LEU A 144 9.66 -6.27 6.88
N ARG A 145 10.56 -7.26 6.87
CA ARG A 145 10.32 -8.56 7.52
C ARG A 145 10.18 -8.47 9.04
N ASN A 146 10.66 -7.42 9.69
CA ASN A 146 10.61 -7.21 11.13
C ASN A 146 9.63 -6.11 11.57
N ALA A 147 8.90 -5.49 10.64
CA ALA A 147 7.84 -4.54 10.96
C ALA A 147 6.61 -5.22 11.60
N LYS A 148 5.78 -4.41 12.27
CA LYS A 148 4.52 -4.85 12.89
C LYS A 148 3.31 -4.26 12.18
N LEU A 149 2.36 -5.13 11.83
CA LEU A 149 1.08 -4.75 11.23
C LEU A 149 0.00 -4.60 12.30
N HIS A 150 -0.68 -3.45 12.30
CA HIS A 150 -1.90 -3.20 13.06
C HIS A 150 -3.09 -3.27 12.11
N VAL A 151 -3.84 -4.36 12.16
CA VAL A 151 -4.89 -4.63 11.15
C VAL A 151 -6.19 -3.94 11.53
N VAL A 152 -6.66 -3.04 10.65
CA VAL A 152 -7.89 -2.27 10.80
C VAL A 152 -8.85 -2.71 9.70
N LYS A 153 -9.75 -3.64 10.04
CA LYS A 153 -10.76 -4.18 9.11
C LYS A 153 -11.86 -3.15 8.89
N VAL A 154 -12.04 -2.71 7.64
CA VAL A 154 -13.08 -1.75 7.23
C VAL A 154 -13.95 -2.26 6.08
N CYS A 155 -13.67 -3.49 5.61
CA CYS A 155 -14.46 -4.21 4.63
C CYS A 155 -14.82 -5.60 5.15
N ASP A 156 -15.95 -6.11 4.70
CA ASP A 156 -16.32 -7.51 4.86
C ASP A 156 -15.46 -8.43 3.99
N ASP A 157 -15.74 -9.71 4.09
CA ASP A 157 -15.05 -10.79 3.38
C ASP A 157 -15.35 -10.81 1.87
N ASN A 158 -16.42 -10.15 1.43
CA ASN A 158 -16.74 -9.92 0.02
C ASN A 158 -16.18 -8.58 -0.49
N ARG A 159 -15.36 -7.88 0.33
CA ARG A 159 -14.76 -6.56 0.07
C ARG A 159 -15.77 -5.41 -0.01
N HIS A 160 -16.97 -5.58 0.53
CA HIS A 160 -17.89 -4.46 0.72
C HIS A 160 -17.46 -3.67 1.95
N GLY A 161 -17.34 -2.36 1.78
CA GLY A 161 -17.12 -1.41 2.87
C GLY A 161 -18.11 -0.26 2.77
N SER A 162 -17.99 0.70 3.67
CA SER A 162 -18.68 1.99 3.55
C SER A 162 -17.70 3.12 3.86
N GLN A 163 -18.06 4.34 3.48
CA GLN A 163 -17.28 5.52 3.86
C GLN A 163 -17.25 5.68 5.40
N ASP A 164 -18.31 5.26 6.09
CA ASP A 164 -18.38 5.33 7.55
C ASP A 164 -17.47 4.30 8.24
N THR A 165 -17.31 3.09 7.68
CA THR A 165 -16.34 2.11 8.21
C THR A 165 -14.91 2.60 8.01
N VAL A 166 -14.62 3.22 6.86
CA VAL A 166 -13.32 3.86 6.59
C VAL A 166 -13.05 5.01 7.55
N LEU A 167 -14.02 5.92 7.72
CA LEU A 167 -13.89 7.05 8.64
C LEU A 167 -13.68 6.59 10.09
N SER A 168 -14.40 5.57 10.51
CA SER A 168 -14.21 4.97 11.83
C SER A 168 -12.79 4.39 11.94
N GLY A 169 -12.33 3.66 10.92
CA GLY A 169 -10.98 3.10 10.82
C GLY A 169 -9.88 4.13 11.01
N LEU A 170 -9.99 5.27 10.32
CA LEU A 170 -9.09 6.41 10.48
C LEU A 170 -9.14 6.99 11.90
N GLY A 171 -10.33 7.07 12.51
CA GLY A 171 -10.49 7.48 13.91
C GLY A 171 -9.79 6.53 14.90
N TYR A 172 -9.88 5.22 14.67
CA TYR A 172 -9.14 4.23 15.46
C TYR A 172 -7.62 4.40 15.30
N ILE A 173 -7.14 4.54 14.06
CA ILE A 173 -5.73 4.79 13.75
C ILE A 173 -5.23 6.04 14.49
N TYR A 174 -6.00 7.14 14.45
CA TYR A 174 -5.65 8.37 15.18
C TYR A 174 -5.55 8.14 16.69
N SER A 175 -6.40 7.29 17.27
CA SER A 175 -6.30 6.94 18.70
C SER A 175 -5.00 6.20 19.05
N LYS A 176 -4.32 5.63 18.05
CA LYS A 176 -3.07 4.84 18.16
C LYS A 176 -1.84 5.56 17.61
N ARG A 177 -1.96 6.84 17.25
CA ARG A 177 -0.92 7.65 16.58
C ARG A 177 0.45 7.64 17.27
N GLU A 178 0.51 7.50 18.60
CA GLU A 178 1.78 7.40 19.34
C GLU A 178 2.59 6.12 19.03
N THR A 179 1.95 5.12 18.41
CA THR A 179 2.56 3.81 18.13
C THR A 179 2.69 3.51 16.65
N LEU A 180 2.07 4.30 15.78
CA LEU A 180 1.97 4.02 14.35
C LEU A 180 2.85 5.00 13.58
N ASP A 181 3.57 4.49 12.58
CA ASP A 181 4.45 5.29 11.72
C ASP A 181 3.84 5.51 10.33
N LEU A 182 3.06 4.54 9.86
CA LEU A 182 2.52 4.49 8.50
C LEU A 182 1.07 3.97 8.49
N VAL A 183 0.28 4.44 7.52
CA VAL A 183 -1.00 3.83 7.14
C VAL A 183 -0.93 3.36 5.70
N ASN A 184 -1.11 2.06 5.47
CA ASN A 184 -1.31 1.50 4.15
C ASN A 184 -2.81 1.35 3.87
N MET A 185 -3.31 2.11 2.89
CA MET A 185 -4.68 2.11 2.43
C MET A 185 -4.77 1.51 1.02
N SER A 186 -4.66 0.18 0.93
CA SER A 186 -4.94 -0.56 -0.30
C SER A 186 -6.46 -0.76 -0.45
N ILE A 187 -7.19 0.35 -0.42
CA ILE A 187 -8.64 0.46 -0.53
C ILE A 187 -8.96 1.72 -1.34
N GLY A 188 -10.11 1.74 -2.01
CA GLY A 188 -10.48 2.88 -2.83
C GLY A 188 -11.94 2.82 -3.24
N PHE A 189 -12.55 3.99 -3.35
CA PHE A 189 -13.92 4.13 -3.84
C PHE A 189 -14.14 5.44 -4.56
N ARG A 190 -15.12 5.43 -5.47
CA ARG A 190 -15.53 6.61 -6.23
C ARG A 190 -16.24 7.62 -5.33
N VAL A 191 -16.26 8.88 -5.77
CA VAL A 191 -16.93 9.97 -5.05
C VAL A 191 -18.44 9.82 -5.19
N TYR A 192 -19.08 9.18 -4.21
CA TYR A 192 -20.55 9.05 -4.17
C TYR A 192 -21.21 10.09 -3.26
N GLN A 193 -20.61 10.40 -2.11
CA GLN A 193 -21.17 11.34 -1.11
C GLN A 193 -20.16 12.44 -0.75
N PRO A 194 -20.31 13.67 -1.28
CA PRO A 194 -19.34 14.75 -1.07
C PRO A 194 -19.07 15.10 0.40
N GLN A 195 -20.09 15.03 1.26
CA GLN A 195 -19.95 15.39 2.68
C GLN A 195 -19.07 14.39 3.44
N THR A 196 -19.28 13.09 3.22
CA THR A 196 -18.51 12.05 3.90
C THR A 196 -17.09 11.95 3.33
N THR A 197 -16.91 12.16 2.03
CA THR A 197 -15.58 12.35 1.42
C THR A 197 -14.79 13.48 2.10
N ALA A 198 -15.42 14.63 2.35
CA ALA A 198 -14.77 15.74 3.06
C ALA A 198 -14.37 15.39 4.50
N ARG A 199 -15.13 14.53 5.19
CA ARG A 199 -14.77 14.03 6.53
C ARG A 199 -13.59 13.08 6.49
N ILE A 200 -13.51 12.22 5.47
CA ILE A 200 -12.36 11.34 5.26
C ILE A 200 -11.11 12.17 4.99
N PHE A 201 -11.18 13.15 4.09
CA PHE A 201 -10.05 14.06 3.83
C PHE A 201 -9.59 14.81 5.07
N ARG A 202 -10.50 15.38 5.85
CA ARG A 202 -10.15 16.03 7.13
C ARG A 202 -9.49 15.05 8.12
N SER A 203 -9.89 13.78 8.10
CA SER A 203 -9.29 12.76 8.95
C SER A 203 -7.88 12.41 8.47
N CYS A 204 -7.67 12.34 7.16
CA CYS A 204 -6.35 12.21 6.55
C CYS A 204 -5.46 13.41 6.91
N GLU A 205 -5.92 14.64 6.72
CA GLU A 205 -5.17 15.86 7.08
C GLU A 205 -4.65 15.82 8.52
N ARG A 206 -5.50 15.42 9.47
CA ARG A 206 -5.11 15.26 10.89
C ARG A 206 -4.10 14.15 11.13
N LEU A 207 -4.18 13.06 10.38
CA LEU A 207 -3.24 11.94 10.49
C LEU A 207 -1.88 12.28 9.87
N ALA A 208 -1.85 13.11 8.83
CA ALA A 208 -0.62 13.50 8.15
C ALA A 208 0.35 14.32 9.02
N GLU A 209 -0.16 14.96 10.08
CA GLU A 209 0.67 15.62 11.10
C GLU A 209 1.41 14.61 12.00
N GLU A 210 0.96 13.35 12.02
CA GLU A 210 1.39 12.34 13.00
C GLU A 210 2.13 11.17 12.33
N MET A 211 1.75 10.81 11.11
CA MET A 211 2.23 9.63 10.40
C MET A 211 2.07 9.79 8.88
N MET A 212 2.82 8.99 8.13
CA MET A 212 2.69 8.94 6.68
C MET A 212 1.50 8.08 6.26
N MET A 213 0.78 8.50 5.23
CA MET A 213 -0.32 7.72 4.65
C MET A 213 -0.03 7.41 3.18
N VAL A 214 -0.26 6.16 2.79
CA VAL A 214 -0.01 5.67 1.43
C VAL A 214 -1.29 4.99 0.94
N SER A 215 -1.80 5.40 -0.22
CA SER A 215 -3.06 4.90 -0.76
C SER A 215 -2.93 4.43 -2.20
N ALA A 216 -3.70 3.40 -2.52
CA ALA A 216 -3.85 2.92 -3.88
C ALA A 216 -4.61 3.93 -4.74
N ALA A 217 -4.09 4.25 -5.92
CA ALA A 217 -4.72 5.18 -6.87
C ALA A 217 -6.08 4.71 -7.41
N GLY A 218 -6.37 3.40 -7.34
CA GLY A 218 -7.54 2.76 -7.94
C GLY A 218 -7.22 2.09 -9.28
N ASN A 219 -8.17 1.32 -9.81
CA ASN A 219 -7.95 0.32 -10.85
C ASN A 219 -8.87 0.46 -12.09
N GLU A 220 -9.45 1.63 -12.32
CA GLU A 220 -10.38 1.88 -13.43
C GLU A 220 -9.73 2.48 -14.68
N GLY A 221 -8.40 2.61 -14.69
CA GLY A 221 -7.61 3.27 -15.72
C GLY A 221 -7.65 4.79 -15.67
N TYR A 222 -8.68 5.39 -15.08
CA TYR A 222 -8.80 6.84 -14.92
C TYR A 222 -9.77 7.21 -13.80
N GLY A 223 -9.59 8.42 -13.27
CA GLY A 223 -10.54 9.03 -12.35
C GLY A 223 -10.07 9.07 -10.89
N PRO A 224 -10.83 9.75 -10.03
CA PRO A 224 -10.47 9.89 -8.63
C PRO A 224 -10.80 8.63 -7.83
N SER A 225 -9.92 8.24 -6.92
CA SER A 225 -10.21 7.26 -5.87
C SER A 225 -9.98 7.88 -4.49
N ILE A 226 -10.95 7.73 -3.59
CA ILE A 226 -10.88 8.21 -2.21
C ILE A 226 -10.38 7.07 -1.32
N PRO A 227 -9.43 7.30 -0.38
CA PRO A 227 -8.85 8.59 0.02
C PRO A 227 -7.65 9.08 -0.81
N SER A 228 -7.23 8.32 -1.84
CA SER A 228 -6.01 8.58 -2.63
C SER A 228 -5.90 9.98 -3.25
N THR A 229 -7.02 10.68 -3.47
CA THR A 229 -6.99 12.05 -4.01
C THR A 229 -6.83 13.15 -2.97
N SER A 230 -6.67 12.82 -1.69
CA SER A 230 -6.28 13.79 -0.67
C SER A 230 -4.82 14.20 -0.86
N ASN A 231 -4.53 15.51 -0.84
CA ASN A 231 -3.16 16.03 -0.98
C ASN A 231 -2.21 15.65 0.17
N CYS A 232 -2.74 15.12 1.27
CA CYS A 232 -1.97 14.68 2.43
C CYS A 232 -1.71 13.17 2.43
N VAL A 233 -2.10 12.47 1.36
CA VAL A 233 -1.94 11.03 1.18
C VAL A 233 -1.06 10.80 -0.03
N ILE A 234 -0.06 9.95 0.13
CA ILE A 234 0.79 9.53 -1.00
C ILE A 234 -0.01 8.58 -1.88
N SER A 235 -0.39 9.06 -3.05
CA SER A 235 -1.17 8.33 -4.03
C SER A 235 -0.25 7.49 -4.93
N VAL A 236 -0.48 6.17 -4.96
CA VAL A 236 0.39 5.20 -5.63
C VAL A 236 -0.28 4.58 -6.84
N GLY A 237 0.24 4.90 -8.02
CA GLY A 237 -0.09 4.22 -9.28
C GLY A 237 0.70 2.91 -9.47
N ALA A 238 0.28 2.09 -10.44
CA ALA A 238 0.89 0.80 -10.73
C ALA A 238 1.66 0.81 -12.05
N THR A 239 2.87 0.27 -12.03
CA THR A 239 3.64 -0.09 -13.24
C THR A 239 3.68 -1.59 -13.45
N CYS A 240 3.92 -1.97 -14.70
CA CYS A 240 3.80 -3.34 -15.19
C CYS A 240 5.15 -3.82 -15.72
N TYR A 241 5.51 -5.06 -15.40
CA TYR A 241 6.56 -5.76 -16.12
C TYR A 241 6.08 -6.12 -17.52
N SER A 242 6.96 -6.01 -18.51
CA SER A 242 6.84 -6.76 -19.75
C SER A 242 8.21 -7.23 -20.23
N LYS A 243 8.25 -8.18 -21.16
CA LYS A 243 9.52 -8.58 -21.80
C LYS A 243 10.21 -7.41 -22.52
N THR A 244 9.43 -6.44 -22.99
CA THR A 244 9.90 -5.25 -23.71
C THR A 244 10.15 -4.06 -22.78
N ASP A 245 9.67 -4.12 -21.54
CA ASP A 245 9.96 -3.20 -20.44
C ASP A 245 10.18 -4.00 -19.15
N PRO A 246 11.38 -4.57 -18.98
CA PRO A 246 11.65 -5.39 -17.82
C PRO A 246 11.85 -4.56 -16.55
N ASP A 247 11.91 -3.23 -16.66
CA ASP A 247 12.28 -2.32 -15.57
C ASP A 247 11.07 -1.68 -14.88
N TYR A 248 9.86 -2.09 -15.27
CA TYR A 248 8.60 -1.62 -14.70
C TYR A 248 8.43 -0.10 -14.88
N HIS A 249 8.78 0.40 -16.06
CA HIS A 249 8.59 1.81 -16.39
C HIS A 249 7.23 2.10 -17.02
N THR A 250 6.49 1.09 -17.43
CA THR A 250 5.21 1.22 -18.14
C THR A 250 4.08 1.23 -17.13
N VAL A 251 3.27 2.29 -17.12
CA VAL A 251 2.06 2.36 -16.29
C VAL A 251 1.09 1.26 -16.73
N CYS A 252 0.50 0.54 -15.79
CA CYS A 252 -0.48 -0.50 -16.09
C CYS A 252 -1.79 0.13 -16.59
N GLU A 253 -2.43 -0.48 -17.59
CA GLU A 253 -3.72 -0.01 -18.17
C GLU A 253 -4.82 0.20 -17.13
N PHE A 254 -4.88 -0.64 -16.10
CA PHE A 254 -5.85 -0.49 -15.02
C PHE A 254 -5.50 0.65 -14.06
N SER A 255 -4.25 1.14 -14.00
CA SER A 255 -3.86 2.14 -13.01
C SER A 255 -4.58 3.45 -13.29
N ASN A 256 -5.28 4.00 -12.29
CA ASN A 256 -5.94 5.28 -12.46
C ASN A 256 -4.95 6.40 -12.81
N VAL A 257 -5.29 7.14 -13.87
CA VAL A 257 -4.69 8.43 -14.21
C VAL A 257 -5.48 9.54 -13.52
N TRP A 258 -4.79 10.35 -12.70
CA TRP A 258 -5.40 11.48 -11.99
C TRP A 258 -4.36 12.54 -11.59
N PRO A 259 -4.72 13.84 -11.45
CA PRO A 259 -3.76 14.89 -11.10
C PRO A 259 -3.01 14.71 -9.77
N THR A 260 -3.54 13.90 -8.85
CA THR A 260 -2.97 13.70 -7.51
C THR A 260 -2.13 12.43 -7.40
N ILE A 261 -1.80 11.73 -8.49
CA ILE A 261 -0.85 10.61 -8.43
C ILE A 261 0.52 11.17 -8.07
N ASP A 262 1.13 10.63 -7.01
CA ASP A 262 2.41 11.11 -6.50
C ASP A 262 3.58 10.30 -7.05
N VAL A 263 3.46 8.98 -7.03
CA VAL A 263 4.51 8.04 -7.45
C VAL A 263 3.91 6.75 -7.98
N THR A 264 4.76 5.90 -8.56
CA THR A 264 4.38 4.56 -9.02
C THR A 264 5.31 3.48 -8.50
N ALA A 265 4.78 2.27 -8.40
CA ALA A 265 5.55 1.05 -8.11
C ALA A 265 4.98 -0.14 -8.89
N PRO A 266 5.75 -1.25 -9.03
CA PRO A 266 5.25 -2.48 -9.63
C PRO A 266 3.93 -2.94 -9.01
N GLY A 267 2.90 -3.17 -9.83
CA GLY A 267 1.56 -3.54 -9.37
C GLY A 267 0.89 -4.66 -10.15
N LYS A 268 1.58 -5.30 -11.10
CA LYS A 268 1.04 -6.44 -11.86
C LYS A 268 1.80 -7.71 -11.53
N GLU A 269 1.06 -8.77 -11.25
CA GLU A 269 1.61 -10.09 -10.91
C GLU A 269 2.69 -9.99 -9.84
N ILE A 270 2.33 -9.43 -8.68
CA ILE A 270 3.20 -9.32 -7.51
C ILE A 270 2.99 -10.52 -6.60
N LEU A 271 4.07 -11.22 -6.23
CA LEU A 271 4.01 -12.35 -5.32
C LEU A 271 3.43 -11.93 -3.97
N CYS A 272 2.44 -12.69 -3.49
CA CYS A 272 1.74 -12.39 -2.25
C CYS A 272 1.31 -13.68 -1.53
N LEU A 273 0.83 -13.51 -0.30
CA LEU A 273 0.16 -14.58 0.43
C LEU A 273 -1.26 -14.75 -0.09
N ASP A 274 -1.74 -15.99 -0.07
CA ASP A 274 -3.12 -16.36 -0.34
C ASP A 274 -3.66 -17.14 0.86
N THR A 275 -4.96 -17.43 0.91
CA THR A 275 -5.50 -18.28 1.97
C THR A 275 -5.40 -19.77 1.58
N LYS A 276 -5.81 -20.68 2.48
CA LYS A 276 -5.92 -22.12 2.17
C LYS A 276 -6.99 -22.36 1.12
N LYS A 277 -6.90 -23.48 0.38
CA LYS A 277 -8.03 -23.92 -0.43
C LYS A 277 -9.15 -24.44 0.47
N PRO A 278 -10.42 -24.31 0.04
CA PRO A 278 -11.51 -25.03 0.68
C PRO A 278 -11.17 -26.53 0.79
N GLY A 279 -11.23 -27.07 2.00
CA GLY A 279 -10.92 -28.48 2.29
C GLY A 279 -9.44 -28.81 2.54
N GLU A 280 -8.51 -27.85 2.44
CA GLU A 280 -7.11 -28.05 2.81
C GLU A 280 -6.85 -27.76 4.30
N THR A 281 -5.98 -28.57 4.92
CA THR A 281 -5.65 -28.47 6.35
C THR A 281 -4.34 -27.71 6.61
N ASP A 282 -3.50 -27.48 5.60
CA ASP A 282 -2.22 -26.78 5.74
C ASP A 282 -2.06 -25.61 4.74
N TYR A 283 -1.09 -24.74 5.00
CA TYR A 283 -0.84 -23.49 4.24
C TYR A 283 0.32 -23.63 3.25
N ARG A 284 0.78 -24.86 2.96
CA ARG A 284 2.05 -25.07 2.24
C ARG A 284 2.09 -24.42 0.85
N ASP A 285 0.94 -24.37 0.19
CA ASP A 285 0.76 -23.81 -1.16
C ASP A 285 -0.11 -22.52 -1.16
N ALA A 286 -0.27 -21.85 -0.02
CA ALA A 286 -1.12 -20.67 0.14
C ALA A 286 -0.41 -19.37 -0.31
N TYR A 287 -0.06 -19.32 -1.60
CA TYR A 287 0.57 -18.17 -2.26
C TYR A 287 -0.15 -17.81 -3.56
N GLY A 288 -0.09 -16.54 -3.93
CA GLY A 288 -0.75 -16.03 -5.13
C GLY A 288 0.03 -14.90 -5.78
N MET A 289 -0.49 -14.44 -6.92
CA MET A 289 -0.03 -13.26 -7.63
C MET A 289 -1.13 -12.21 -7.60
N MET A 290 -0.82 -11.04 -7.03
CA MET A 290 -1.73 -9.92 -6.91
C MET A 290 -1.50 -8.92 -8.04
N THR A 291 -2.58 -8.45 -8.67
CA THR A 291 -2.55 -7.37 -9.67
C THR A 291 -3.48 -6.24 -9.24
N GLY A 292 -2.97 -5.01 -9.23
CA GLY A 292 -3.68 -3.79 -8.86
C GLY A 292 -2.75 -2.74 -8.23
N THR A 293 -3.22 -1.49 -8.15
CA THR A 293 -2.54 -0.44 -7.36
C THR A 293 -2.45 -0.81 -5.87
N SER A 294 -3.35 -1.65 -5.38
CA SER A 294 -3.26 -2.30 -4.07
C SER A 294 -2.01 -3.15 -3.86
N ALA A 295 -1.36 -3.66 -4.92
CA ALA A 295 -0.09 -4.39 -4.84
C ALA A 295 1.13 -3.45 -4.91
N ALA A 296 1.01 -2.31 -5.60
CA ALA A 296 2.03 -1.27 -5.66
C ALA A 296 2.15 -0.49 -4.34
N THR A 297 1.01 -0.18 -3.70
CA THR A 297 0.91 0.56 -2.42
C THR A 297 1.78 -0.03 -1.29
N PRO A 298 1.75 -1.35 -0.99
CA PRO A 298 2.59 -1.92 0.06
C PRO A 298 4.09 -1.88 -0.26
N ILE A 299 4.49 -1.81 -1.54
CA ILE A 299 5.91 -1.61 -1.91
C ILE A 299 6.36 -0.22 -1.48
N ILE A 300 5.59 0.82 -1.81
CA ILE A 300 5.91 2.21 -1.39
C ILE A 300 5.86 2.36 0.13
N THR A 301 4.84 1.80 0.78
CA THR A 301 4.77 1.73 2.26
C THR A 301 6.04 1.10 2.83
N SER A 302 6.55 0.04 2.20
CA SER A 302 7.73 -0.66 2.68
C SER A 302 9.02 0.16 2.50
N ILE A 303 9.17 0.84 1.37
CA ILE A 303 10.33 1.70 1.10
C ILE A 303 10.38 2.86 2.09
N LEU A 304 9.24 3.50 2.36
CA LEU A 304 9.13 4.53 3.40
C LEU A 304 9.45 3.97 4.78
N GLY A 305 8.98 2.75 5.09
CA GLY A 305 9.30 2.10 6.35
C GLY A 305 10.78 1.79 6.53
N LEU A 306 11.55 1.52 5.46
CA LEU A 306 13.01 1.39 5.56
C LEU A 306 13.66 2.70 6.02
N ALA A 307 13.25 3.82 5.43
CA ALA A 307 13.72 5.15 5.83
C ALA A 307 13.32 5.47 7.28
N ILE A 308 12.07 5.21 7.66
CA ILE A 308 11.56 5.40 9.02
C ILE A 308 12.33 4.55 10.03
N ALA A 309 12.60 3.26 9.74
CA ALA A 309 13.36 2.39 10.62
C ALA A 309 14.74 2.98 10.93
N TYR A 310 15.43 3.44 9.89
CA TYR A 310 16.72 4.11 10.02
C TYR A 310 16.62 5.41 10.82
N ILE A 311 15.70 6.32 10.49
CA ILE A 311 15.55 7.61 11.18
C ILE A 311 15.24 7.39 12.67
N LYS A 312 14.33 6.48 13.00
CA LYS A 312 14.00 6.16 14.40
C LYS A 312 15.21 5.63 15.15
N LYS A 313 15.97 4.71 14.54
CA LYS A 313 17.18 4.17 15.18
C LYS A 313 18.26 5.22 15.33
N ARG A 314 18.46 6.07 14.33
CA ARG A 314 19.36 7.22 14.34
C ARG A 314 19.04 8.15 15.51
N ASN A 315 17.80 8.62 15.58
CA ASN A 315 17.34 9.54 16.62
C ASN A 315 17.52 8.92 18.02
N GLN A 316 17.25 7.61 18.17
CA GLN A 316 17.52 6.89 19.42
C GLN A 316 19.00 6.92 19.83
N LEU A 317 19.91 6.68 18.89
CA LEU A 317 21.36 6.68 19.16
C LEU A 317 21.89 8.07 19.50
N GLU A 318 21.28 9.11 18.97
CA GLU A 318 21.64 10.51 19.23
C GLU A 318 20.94 11.10 20.46
N GLY A 319 20.01 10.36 21.08
CA GLY A 319 19.19 10.86 22.19
C GLY A 319 18.17 11.93 21.78
N VAL A 320 17.84 12.02 20.49
CA VAL A 320 16.87 12.95 19.93
C VAL A 320 15.46 12.37 20.08
N GLN A 321 14.55 13.15 20.68
CA GLN A 321 13.14 12.76 20.89
C GLN A 321 12.22 13.21 19.75
N GLU A 322 12.79 13.61 18.61
CA GLU A 322 12.04 14.11 17.46
C GLU A 322 11.40 12.96 16.68
N ARG A 323 10.16 13.19 16.22
CA ARG A 323 9.46 12.29 15.32
C ARG A 323 10.03 12.39 13.91
N VAL A 324 9.67 11.43 13.06
CA VAL A 324 10.00 11.51 11.63
C VAL A 324 9.24 12.68 11.02
N ASP A 325 9.96 13.60 10.37
CA ASP A 325 9.34 14.65 9.56
C ASP A 325 8.73 14.02 8.30
N CYS A 326 7.42 13.81 8.33
CA CYS A 326 6.68 13.18 7.24
C CYS A 326 6.68 14.04 5.97
N SER A 327 6.71 15.38 6.10
CA SER A 327 6.72 16.29 4.95
C SER A 327 8.07 16.25 4.24
N ASP A 328 9.16 16.21 4.99
CA ASP A 328 10.50 16.06 4.44
C ASP A 328 10.66 14.71 3.72
N LEU A 329 10.21 13.62 4.35
CA LEU A 329 10.31 12.29 3.76
C LEU A 329 9.43 12.14 2.50
N GLU A 330 8.25 12.75 2.46
CA GLU A 330 7.42 12.82 1.25
C GLU A 330 8.12 13.60 0.13
N LYS A 331 8.76 14.74 0.44
CA LYS A 331 9.53 15.51 -0.55
C LYS A 331 10.67 14.69 -1.13
N ARG A 332 11.42 13.96 -0.29
CA ARG A 332 12.50 13.07 -0.74
C ARG A 332 11.98 11.95 -1.62
N LEU A 333 10.91 11.27 -1.20
CA LEU A 333 10.24 10.25 -2.01
C LEU A 333 9.93 10.75 -3.43
N LYS A 334 9.37 11.96 -3.54
CA LYS A 334 9.01 12.57 -4.83
C LYS A 334 10.22 13.05 -5.62
N SER A 335 11.22 13.67 -4.97
CA SER A 335 12.38 14.25 -5.68
C SER A 335 13.35 13.21 -6.20
N THR A 336 13.42 12.03 -5.57
CA THR A 336 14.28 10.92 -6.00
C THR A 336 13.56 9.92 -6.90
N ALA A 337 12.28 10.12 -7.20
CA ALA A 337 11.55 9.27 -8.13
C ALA A 337 11.99 9.54 -9.58
N HIS A 338 12.00 8.48 -10.40
CA HIS A 338 12.48 8.54 -11.78
C HIS A 338 11.31 8.66 -12.77
N SER A 339 11.07 9.88 -13.27
CA SER A 339 10.05 10.16 -14.29
C SER A 339 10.58 10.03 -15.74
N ASP A 340 11.89 10.11 -15.92
CA ASP A 340 12.58 10.14 -17.21
C ASP A 340 12.31 8.89 -18.04
N LYS A 341 12.10 7.75 -17.38
CA LYS A 341 11.88 6.45 -18.03
C LYS A 341 10.42 6.02 -18.14
N ILE A 342 9.49 6.70 -17.45
CA ILE A 342 8.09 6.25 -17.41
C ILE A 342 7.42 6.36 -18.78
N ARG A 343 6.75 5.28 -19.17
CA ARG A 343 5.92 5.18 -20.37
C ARG A 343 4.44 5.20 -19.95
N PRO A 344 3.67 6.19 -20.42
CA PRO A 344 2.24 6.23 -20.15
C PRO A 344 1.55 5.09 -20.87
N PHE A 345 0.99 4.17 -20.09
CA PHE A 345 0.30 2.96 -20.54
C PHE A 345 1.12 2.03 -21.46
N GLY A 346 0.62 0.81 -21.68
CA GLY A 346 1.25 -0.19 -22.56
C GLY A 346 1.71 0.42 -23.89
N PHE A 347 2.73 -0.19 -24.50
CA PHE A 347 3.52 0.21 -25.68
C PHE A 347 2.82 0.91 -26.87
N ASP A 348 1.49 0.99 -26.90
CA ASP A 348 0.66 1.43 -28.02
C ASP A 348 -0.39 2.49 -27.63
N THR A 349 -0.17 3.30 -26.58
CA THR A 349 -1.15 4.35 -26.25
C THR A 349 -1.02 5.51 -27.23
N THR A 350 -1.97 5.62 -28.16
CA THR A 350 -1.95 6.65 -29.21
C THR A 350 -2.33 8.02 -28.64
N ASP A 351 -1.92 9.09 -29.31
CA ASP A 351 -2.38 10.46 -28.98
C ASP A 351 -3.92 10.53 -28.94
N GLU A 352 -4.61 9.76 -29.79
CA GLU A 352 -6.07 9.64 -29.82
C GLU A 352 -6.65 9.00 -28.54
N GLN A 353 -5.99 7.99 -27.98
CA GLN A 353 -6.41 7.39 -26.69
C GLN A 353 -6.15 8.34 -25.51
N ILE A 354 -5.04 9.09 -25.56
CA ILE A 354 -4.76 10.15 -24.58
C ILE A 354 -5.84 11.25 -24.67
N GLU A 355 -6.20 11.66 -25.89
CA GLU A 355 -7.28 12.61 -26.16
C GLU A 355 -8.66 12.09 -25.73
N ASP A 356 -8.97 10.80 -25.89
CA ASP A 356 -10.23 10.20 -25.39
C ASP A 356 -10.28 10.24 -23.86
N ILE A 357 -9.21 9.84 -23.16
CA ILE A 357 -9.15 9.88 -21.70
C ILE A 357 -9.31 11.33 -21.20
N PHE A 358 -8.61 12.29 -21.80
CA PHE A 358 -8.75 13.69 -21.44
C PHE A 358 -10.07 14.31 -21.85
N GLY A 359 -10.61 13.92 -23.00
CA GLY A 359 -11.92 14.32 -23.48
C GLY A 359 -12.99 13.89 -22.49
N ARG A 360 -12.91 12.67 -21.95
CA ARG A 360 -13.79 12.20 -20.86
C ARG A 360 -13.61 13.02 -19.60
N LEU A 361 -12.38 13.25 -19.13
CA LEU A 361 -12.11 14.06 -17.93
C LEU A 361 -12.62 15.51 -18.06
N TYR A 362 -12.45 16.12 -19.24
CA TYR A 362 -12.95 17.45 -19.58
C TYR A 362 -14.48 17.49 -19.69
N THR A 363 -15.10 16.47 -20.30
CA THR A 363 -16.57 16.35 -20.42
C THR A 363 -17.24 16.26 -19.04
N PHE A 364 -16.58 15.59 -18.08
CA PHE A 364 -17.04 15.55 -16.69
C PHE A 364 -16.73 16.83 -15.88
N HIS A 365 -16.20 17.90 -16.50
CA HIS A 365 -15.79 19.16 -15.84
C HIS A 365 -14.78 18.94 -14.69
N LEU A 366 -14.01 17.85 -14.73
CA LEU A 366 -13.06 17.50 -13.67
C LEU A 366 -11.73 18.27 -13.81
N ILE A 367 -11.53 18.93 -14.96
CA ILE A 367 -10.36 19.73 -15.32
C ILE A 367 -10.80 20.85 -16.26
N ASN A 368 -10.37 22.09 -15.98
CA ASN A 368 -10.81 23.31 -16.67
C ASN A 368 -9.83 23.82 -17.74
N THR A 369 -8.84 23.02 -18.13
CA THR A 369 -7.78 23.42 -19.06
C THR A 369 -7.54 22.36 -20.13
N SER A 370 -7.13 22.79 -21.33
CA SER A 370 -6.63 21.89 -22.36
C SER A 370 -5.36 21.20 -21.85
N LEU A 371 -5.43 19.90 -21.59
CA LEU A 371 -4.30 19.08 -21.16
C LEU A 371 -3.60 18.46 -22.37
N GLY A 372 -2.28 18.30 -22.27
CA GLY A 372 -1.46 17.65 -23.29
C GLY A 372 -0.82 16.34 -22.83
N ALA A 373 -0.09 15.67 -23.72
CA ALA A 373 0.62 14.42 -23.42
C ALA A 373 1.59 14.50 -22.23
N ALA A 374 2.18 15.67 -21.97
CA ALA A 374 3.04 15.90 -20.81
C ALA A 374 2.26 15.86 -19.49
N ASP A 375 1.07 16.48 -19.46
CA ASP A 375 0.16 16.40 -18.30
C ASP A 375 -0.31 14.97 -18.08
N PHE A 376 -0.52 14.22 -19.16
CA PHE A 376 -0.94 12.82 -19.07
C PHE A 376 0.10 11.96 -18.38
N LYS A 377 1.36 12.08 -18.84
CA LYS A 377 2.48 11.35 -18.23
C LYS A 377 2.60 11.69 -16.74
N ARG A 378 2.44 12.97 -16.38
CA ARG A 378 2.42 13.40 -14.98
C ARG A 378 1.24 12.81 -14.21
N PHE A 379 0.03 12.79 -14.78
CA PHE A 379 -1.16 12.29 -14.08
C PHE A 379 -1.20 10.77 -13.99
N ALA A 380 -0.48 10.07 -14.88
CA ALA A 380 -0.36 8.62 -14.86
C ALA A 380 0.72 8.15 -13.87
N ALA A 381 1.78 8.94 -13.66
CA ALA A 381 2.98 8.49 -12.98
C ALA A 381 3.44 9.35 -11.80
N GLY A 382 2.86 10.53 -11.62
CA GLY A 382 3.33 11.53 -10.67
C GLY A 382 4.79 11.92 -10.93
N ALA A 383 5.61 11.85 -9.88
CA ALA A 383 7.05 12.02 -9.94
C ALA A 383 7.80 10.83 -10.55
N GLY A 384 7.11 9.71 -10.81
CA GLY A 384 7.65 8.54 -11.50
C GLY A 384 7.82 7.32 -10.61
N ARG A 385 8.71 6.42 -11.01
CA ARG A 385 8.96 5.16 -10.28
C ARG A 385 9.97 5.40 -9.17
N VAL A 386 9.65 4.90 -7.98
CA VAL A 386 10.51 5.04 -6.80
C VAL A 386 11.72 4.11 -6.86
N ASP A 387 12.87 4.61 -6.39
CA ASP A 387 14.07 3.84 -6.08
C ASP A 387 14.38 3.96 -4.58
N ALA A 388 14.40 2.83 -3.87
CA ALA A 388 14.61 2.79 -2.43
C ALA A 388 16.02 3.26 -2.06
N ALA A 389 17.04 2.99 -2.89
CA ALA A 389 18.41 3.36 -2.59
C ALA A 389 18.59 4.88 -2.65
N GLU A 390 18.00 5.55 -3.64
CA GLU A 390 18.10 7.01 -3.78
C GLU A 390 17.41 7.74 -2.62
N ILE A 391 16.23 7.26 -2.18
CA ILE A 391 15.58 7.80 -0.98
C ILE A 391 16.48 7.60 0.24
N LEU A 392 16.99 6.39 0.47
CA LEU A 392 17.82 6.12 1.64
C LEU A 392 19.14 6.89 1.62
N LYS A 393 19.77 7.10 0.46
CA LYS A 393 20.92 8.01 0.30
C LYS A 393 20.55 9.41 0.74
N SER A 394 19.45 9.96 0.22
CA SER A 394 19.02 11.30 0.60
C SER A 394 18.77 11.44 2.11
N VAL A 395 18.25 10.41 2.78
CA VAL A 395 18.01 10.42 4.24
C VAL A 395 19.30 10.24 5.04
N ILE A 396 20.26 9.48 4.52
CA ILE A 396 21.54 9.20 5.18
C ILE A 396 22.56 10.32 4.99
N GLU A 397 22.55 11.03 3.85
CA GLU A 397 23.50 12.11 3.58
C GLU A 397 23.38 13.28 4.57
N ASP A 398 22.20 13.51 5.15
CA ASP A 398 21.99 14.49 6.23
C ASP A 398 22.50 14.02 7.61
N TYR A 399 23.09 12.82 7.68
CA TYR A 399 23.63 12.23 8.91
C TYR A 399 25.16 12.36 9.05
N ASP A 400 25.84 12.77 7.98
CA ASP A 400 27.26 13.13 7.98
C ASP A 400 27.44 14.64 8.13
#